data_AF-A0A1Z4BUJ9-F1
#
_entry.id   AF-A0A1Z4BUJ9-F1
#
_cell.length_a   1.000
_cell.length_b   1.000
_cell.length_c   1.000
_cell.angle_alpha   90.00
_cell.angle_beta   90.00
_cell.angle_gamma   90.00
#
_symmetry.space_group_name_H-M   'P 1'
#
loop_
_entity.id
_entity.type
_entity.pdbx_description
1 polymer ?
#
loop_
_entity_poly.entity_id
_entity_poly.type
_entity_poly.pdbx_seq_one_letter_code
_entity_poly.pdbx_strand_id
1 'polypeptide(L)' 'MGTVTELFVIMFIVAGAAFVPLGYFIYKYTQSNGQPFGDTAPHGDSPSVINDLAENAIRFVQSRLAKK' A
#
# COMPACT_ATOMS: atom_id res chain seq x y z
N MET A 1 3.70 32.45 2.46
CA MET A 1 4.49 31.30 1.97
C MET A 1 4.19 29.99 2.72
N GLY A 2 3.98 30.00 4.05
CA GLY A 2 3.72 28.76 4.81
C GLY A 2 2.43 28.02 4.42
N THR A 3 1.30 28.73 4.31
CA THR A 3 -0.01 28.13 4.06
C THR A 3 -0.12 27.39 2.72
N VAL A 4 0.48 27.93 1.65
CA VAL A 4 0.46 27.30 0.32
C VAL A 4 1.40 26.08 0.29
N THR A 5 2.56 26.19 0.93
CA THR A 5 3.53 25.09 1.00
C THR A 5 2.95 23.92 1.78
N GLU A 6 2.29 24.18 2.91
CA GLU A 6 1.63 23.16 3.73
C GLU A 6 0.50 22.45 2.95
N LEU A 7 -0.36 23.22 2.27
CA LEU A 7 -1.40 22.68 1.39
C LEU A 7 -0.83 21.77 0.30
N PHE A 8 0.25 22.21 -0.34
CA PHE A 8 0.92 21.44 -1.38
C PHE A 8 1.47 20.11 -0.84
N VAL A 9 2.11 20.14 0.34
CA VAL A 9 2.66 18.93 0.99
C VAL A 9 1.56 17.95 1.36
N ILE A 10 0.45 18.43 1.94
CA ILE A 10 -0.69 17.57 2.30
C ILE A 10 -1.31 16.94 1.05
N MET A 11 -1.54 17.74 0.00
CA MET A 11 -2.06 17.22 -1.27
C MET A 11 -1.13 16.17 -1.87
N PHE A 12 0.19 16.38 -1.78
CA PHE A 12 1.17 15.42 -2.29
C PHE A 12 1.13 14.10 -1.50
N ILE A 13 1.02 14.14 -0.18
CA ILE A 13 0.89 12.94 0.67
C ILE A 13 -0.40 12.17 0.33
N VAL A 14 -1.53 12.88 0.22
CA VAL A 14 -2.82 12.26 -0.11
C VAL A 14 -2.81 11.66 -1.51
N ALA A 15 -2.28 12.38 -2.49
CA ALA A 15 -2.11 11.85 -3.85
C ALA A 15 -1.22 10.61 -3.85
N GLY A 16 -0.04 10.67 -3.21
CA GLY A 16 0.86 9.53 -3.07
C GLY A 16 0.15 8.32 -2.50
N ALA A 17 -0.55 8.47 -1.37
CA ALA A 17 -1.31 7.39 -0.72
C ALA A 17 -2.42 6.81 -1.62
N ALA A 18 -3.16 7.66 -2.34
CA ALA A 18 -4.22 7.22 -3.24
C ALA A 18 -3.70 6.48 -4.49
N PHE A 19 -2.51 6.85 -4.97
CA PHE A 19 -1.89 6.23 -6.15
C PHE A 19 -0.99 5.02 -5.83
N VAL A 20 -0.65 4.75 -4.56
CA VAL A 20 0.13 3.56 -4.16
C VAL A 20 -0.50 2.26 -4.68
N PRO A 21 -1.82 1.99 -4.52
CA PRO A 21 -2.42 0.77 -5.05
C PRO A 21 -2.32 0.67 -6.57
N LEU A 22 -2.54 1.78 -7.29
CA LEU A 22 -2.45 1.84 -8.74
C LEU A 22 -1.01 1.51 -9.21
N GLY A 23 -0.01 2.12 -8.60
CA GLY A 23 1.40 1.86 -8.90
C GLY A 23 1.79 0.41 -8.63
N TYR A 24 1.28 -0.15 -7.52
CA TYR A 24 1.47 -1.56 -7.20
C TYR A 24 0.88 -2.49 -8.27
N PHE A 25 -0.34 -2.22 -8.74
CA PHE A 25 -0.95 -2.99 -9.83
C PHE A 25 -0.11 -2.89 -11.11
N ILE A 26 0.23 -1.68 -11.55
CA ILE A 26 1.04 -1.48 -12.76
C ILE A 26 2.36 -2.26 -12.68
N TYR A 27 3.08 -2.16 -11.56
CA TYR A 27 4.31 -2.90 -11.35
C TYR A 27 4.12 -4.42 -11.43
N LYS A 28 3.06 -4.94 -10.80
CA LYS A 28 2.76 -6.38 -10.82
C LYS A 28 2.39 -6.90 -12.21
N TYR A 29 1.60 -6.15 -12.98
CA TYR A 29 1.16 -6.55 -14.31
C TYR A 29 2.22 -6.36 -15.39
N THR A 30 3.23 -5.52 -15.15
CA THR A 30 4.32 -5.28 -16.10
C THR A 30 5.51 -6.24 -15.92
N GLN A 31 5.50 -7.08 -14.89
CA GLN A 31 6.52 -8.12 -14.73
C GLN A 31 6.37 -9.21 -15.78
N SER A 32 7.42 -9.43 -16.58
CA SER A 32 7.45 -10.35 -17.74
C SER A 32 7.16 -11.83 -17.42
N ASN A 33 7.09 -12.22 -16.14
CA ASN A 33 6.69 -13.55 -15.65
C ASN A 33 5.77 -13.44 -14.40
N GLY A 34 5.14 -12.30 -14.19
CA GLY A 34 4.25 -12.11 -13.04
C GLY A 34 2.94 -12.83 -13.28
N GLN A 35 2.64 -13.88 -12.51
CA GLN A 35 1.26 -14.30 -12.29
C GLN A 35 0.69 -13.32 -11.24
N PRO A 36 -0.05 -12.26 -11.62
CA PRO A 36 -0.38 -11.16 -10.70
C PRO A 36 -1.24 -11.63 -9.53
N PHE A 37 -1.94 -12.76 -9.72
CA PHE A 37 -2.78 -13.43 -8.74
C PHE A 37 -2.48 -14.94 -8.59
N GLY A 38 -1.40 -15.45 -9.18
CA GLY A 38 -1.09 -16.90 -9.18
C GLY A 38 -2.14 -17.75 -9.91
N ASP A 39 -2.10 -19.06 -9.71
CA ASP A 39 -3.26 -19.93 -9.94
C ASP A 39 -4.32 -19.57 -8.89
N THR A 40 -5.48 -19.06 -9.30
CA THR A 40 -6.60 -18.71 -8.42
C THR A 40 -7.25 -19.96 -7.81
N ALA A 41 -6.54 -20.63 -6.90
CA ALA A 41 -7.06 -21.69 -6.04
C ALA A 41 -7.35 -21.11 -4.63
N PRO A 42 -8.46 -21.51 -3.98
CA PRO A 42 -8.89 -20.95 -2.71
C PRO A 42 -7.99 -21.47 -1.57
N HIS A 43 -6.88 -20.80 -1.33
CA HIS A 43 -5.97 -21.15 -0.25
C HIS A 43 -5.85 -19.96 0.71
N GLY A 44 -6.82 -19.89 1.63
CA GLY A 44 -6.93 -18.87 2.67
C GLY A 44 -5.78 -18.79 3.66
N ASP A 45 -4.78 -19.68 3.54
CA ASP A 45 -3.62 -19.79 4.43
C ASP A 45 -2.27 -19.67 3.69
N SER A 46 -2.25 -19.17 2.45
CA SER A 46 -1.00 -19.02 1.70
C SER A 46 -0.24 -17.79 2.19
N PRO A 47 1.01 -17.91 2.69
CA PRO A 47 1.80 -16.76 3.12
C PRO A 47 2.00 -15.82 1.93
N SER A 48 1.39 -14.64 1.99
CA SER A 48 1.55 -13.62 0.97
C SER A 48 2.28 -12.42 1.55
N VAL A 49 3.41 -12.10 0.93
CA VAL A 49 4.25 -10.95 1.31
C VAL A 49 3.44 -9.65 1.34
N ILE A 50 2.38 -9.57 0.53
CA ILE A 50 1.46 -8.42 0.47
C ILE A 50 0.57 -8.38 1.70
N ASN A 51 -0.01 -9.52 2.11
CA ASN A 51 -0.84 -9.59 3.32
C ASN A 51 0.01 -9.30 4.56
N ASP A 52 1.21 -9.86 4.64
CA ASP A 52 2.14 -9.62 5.75
C ASP A 52 2.56 -8.14 5.80
N LEU A 53 2.83 -7.52 4.66
CA LEU A 53 3.15 -6.10 4.58
C LEU A 53 1.96 -5.22 4.99
N ALA A 54 0.75 -5.55 4.51
CA ALA A 54 -0.47 -4.83 4.85
C ALA A 54 -0.80 -4.96 6.34
N GLU A 55 -0.72 -6.17 6.89
CA GLU A 55 -0.96 -6.43 8.30
C GLU A 55 0.07 -5.70 9.17
N ASN A 56 1.36 -5.72 8.80
CA ASN A 56 2.39 -4.97 9.51
C ASN A 56 2.20 -3.46 9.42
N ALA A 57 1.79 -2.92 8.26
CA ALA A 57 1.49 -1.51 8.10
C ALA A 57 0.29 -1.08 8.96
N ILE A 58 -0.77 -1.89 9.00
CA ILE A 58 -1.95 -1.66 9.83
C ILE A 58 -1.57 -1.71 11.31
N ARG A 59 -0.83 -2.73 11.75
CA ARG A 59 -0.34 -2.85 13.14
C ARG A 59 0.56 -1.70 13.52
N PHE A 60 1.43 -1.23 12.61
CA PHE A 60 2.29 -0.07 12.83
C PHE A 60 1.46 1.20 13.06
N VAL A 61 0.47 1.47 12.22
CA VAL A 61 -0.43 2.63 12.37
C VAL A 61 -1.25 2.52 13.65
N GLN A 62 -1.84 1.36 13.94
CA GLN A 62 -2.58 1.12 15.18
C GLN A 62 -1.70 1.32 16.41
N SER A 63 -0.46 0.81 16.42
CA SER A 63 0.47 0.97 17.54
C SER A 63 0.87 2.42 17.79
N ARG A 64 0.87 3.27 16.77
CA ARG A 64 1.16 4.71 16.89
C ARG A 64 -0.06 5.51 17.35
N LEU A 65 -1.27 5.10 16.97
CA LEU A 65 -2.53 5.73 17.37
C LEU A 65 -2.99 5.30 18.77
N ALA A 66 -2.80 4.03 19.14
CA ALA A 66 -3.17 3.48 20.45
C ALA A 66 -2.21 3.90 21.58
N LYS A 67 -1.07 4.52 21.25
CA LYS A 67 -0.10 5.04 22.23
C LYS A 67 -0.37 6.50 22.62
N LYS A 68 -1.53 7.05 22.24
CA LYS A 68 -1.98 8.40 22.59
C LYS A 68 -3.10 8.34 23.61
#